data_AF-F2AV04-F1
#
_entry.id   AF-F2AV04-F1
#
_cell.length_a   1.000
_cell.length_b   1.000
_cell.length_c   1.000
_cell.angle_alpha   90.00
_cell.angle_beta   90.00
_cell.angle_gamma   90.00
#
_symmetry.space_group_name_H-M   'P 1'
#
loop_
_entity.id
_entity.type
_entity.pdbx_description
1 polymer ?
#
loop_
_entity_poly.entity_id
_entity_poly.type
_entity_poly.pdbx_seq_one_letter_code
_entity_poly.pdbx_strand_id
1 'polypeptide(L)'
;MNENESPAVDPHADKYNDPRVVVTRYQVLALVAIVVIGAIVAVASVYARRTKLEKTTEFWGPDVITAIQLGDHVELIPGPGADFKQVELTAFPGLGHLRKALLEQSHYQWTTVEKDSVEALAAEVPAMQNQDSEPEQSPMVVRLEFSDPHYQRVPPALIDVELTSGTVGPADGSQRVKVTDRVRPALRHQLQLLMKVSELRYGQRTEAADAEREENEEKQMDE
;
A
#
# COMPACT_ATOMS: atom_id res chain seq x y z
N MET A 1 -40.63 -41.87 -61.76
CA MET A 1 -41.18 -41.88 -60.39
C MET A 1 -40.48 -42.95 -59.60
N ASN A 2 -39.70 -42.60 -58.58
CA ASN A 2 -39.22 -43.54 -57.56
C ASN A 2 -39.83 -43.10 -56.23
N GLU A 3 -40.83 -43.84 -55.78
CA GLU A 3 -41.54 -43.64 -54.52
C GLU A 3 -40.88 -44.54 -53.46
N ASN A 4 -39.78 -44.13 -52.84
CA ASN A 4 -39.21 -44.84 -51.67
C ASN A 4 -38.12 -44.02 -50.94
N GLU A 5 -38.42 -42.78 -50.55
CA GLU A 5 -37.57 -42.04 -49.61
C GLU A 5 -38.34 -41.90 -48.29
N SER A 6 -38.12 -42.85 -47.37
CA SER A 6 -38.56 -42.72 -45.98
C SER A 6 -37.94 -41.45 -45.38
N PRO A 7 -38.70 -40.60 -44.67
CA PRO A 7 -38.12 -39.41 -44.06
C PRO A 7 -37.04 -39.84 -43.06
N ALA A 8 -35.86 -39.21 -43.15
CA ALA A 8 -34.77 -39.39 -42.21
C ALA A 8 -35.28 -39.07 -40.80
N VAL A 9 -35.51 -40.11 -40.00
CA VAL A 9 -35.92 -39.99 -38.60
C VAL A 9 -34.74 -39.44 -37.82
N ASP A 10 -34.88 -38.23 -37.28
CA ASP A 10 -33.88 -37.60 -36.43
C ASP A 10 -33.61 -38.51 -35.21
N PRO A 11 -32.40 -39.09 -35.07
CA PRO A 11 -32.08 -40.08 -34.05
C PRO A 11 -31.96 -39.50 -32.64
N HIS A 12 -32.22 -38.20 -32.46
CA HIS A 12 -32.20 -37.53 -31.15
C HIS A 12 -33.51 -36.82 -30.79
N ALA A 13 -34.57 -37.04 -31.56
CA ALA A 13 -35.89 -36.44 -31.30
C ALA A 13 -36.49 -36.86 -29.95
N ASP A 14 -36.13 -38.04 -29.42
CA ASP A 14 -36.57 -38.59 -28.15
C ASP A 14 -35.83 -38.01 -26.93
N LYS A 15 -34.55 -37.65 -27.10
CA LYS A 15 -33.69 -37.17 -26.00
C LYS A 15 -34.01 -35.74 -25.55
N TYR A 16 -34.44 -34.89 -26.48
CA TYR A 16 -34.81 -33.49 -26.18
C TYR A 16 -36.31 -33.31 -25.93
N ASN A 17 -37.11 -34.35 -26.13
CA ASN A 17 -38.57 -34.30 -26.12
C ASN A 17 -39.17 -35.41 -25.24
N ASP A 18 -38.52 -35.75 -24.12
CA ASP A 18 -39.07 -36.68 -23.14
C ASP A 18 -40.26 -36.03 -22.41
N PRO A 19 -41.51 -36.51 -22.63
CA PRO A 19 -42.72 -35.91 -22.06
C PRO A 19 -42.80 -36.01 -20.52
N ARG A 20 -41.86 -36.73 -19.87
CA ARG A 20 -41.78 -36.85 -18.41
C ARG A 20 -41.11 -35.65 -17.75
N VAL A 21 -40.36 -34.84 -18.51
CA VAL A 21 -39.76 -33.60 -18.01
C VAL A 21 -40.83 -32.49 -18.08
N VAL A 22 -41.75 -32.53 -17.12
CA VAL A 22 -42.77 -31.48 -16.99
C VAL A 22 -42.13 -30.28 -16.30
N VAL A 23 -41.65 -29.32 -17.10
CA VAL A 23 -41.12 -28.04 -16.59
C VAL A 23 -42.20 -27.35 -15.75
N THR A 24 -42.08 -27.49 -14.44
CA THR A 24 -43.08 -26.99 -13.51
C THR A 24 -42.79 -25.52 -13.20
N ARG A 25 -43.81 -24.70 -12.98
CA ARG A 25 -43.64 -23.27 -12.63
C ARG A 25 -42.69 -23.07 -11.44
N TYR A 26 -42.67 -24.01 -10.51
CA TYR A 26 -41.75 -24.04 -9.37
C TYR A 26 -40.28 -24.26 -9.76
N GLN A 27 -39.98 -25.05 -10.78
CA GLN A 27 -38.61 -25.26 -11.27
C GLN A 27 -38.08 -24.01 -12.00
N VAL A 28 -38.93 -23.34 -12.77
CA VAL A 28 -38.59 -22.06 -13.39
C VAL A 28 -38.36 -20.99 -12.32
N LEU A 29 -39.23 -20.92 -11.29
CA LEU A 29 -39.03 -20.03 -10.15
C LEU A 29 -37.73 -20.33 -9.38
N ALA A 30 -37.40 -21.60 -9.17
CA ALA A 30 -36.16 -22.00 -8.51
C ALA A 30 -34.93 -21.57 -9.32
N LEU A 31 -34.96 -21.74 -10.64
CA LEU A 31 -33.87 -21.31 -11.53
C LEU A 31 -33.72 -19.78 -11.53
N VAL A 32 -34.82 -19.04 -11.59
CA VAL A 32 -34.82 -17.57 -11.45
C VAL A 32 -34.26 -17.16 -10.09
N ALA A 33 -34.67 -17.82 -9.00
CA ALA A 33 -34.18 -17.52 -7.65
C ALA A 33 -32.67 -17.73 -7.53
N ILE A 34 -32.13 -18.81 -8.09
CA ILE A 34 -30.68 -19.06 -8.11
C ILE A 34 -29.94 -17.95 -8.87
N VAL A 35 -30.46 -17.53 -10.04
CA VAL A 35 -29.85 -16.43 -10.81
C VAL A 35 -29.86 -15.12 -10.02
N VAL A 36 -30.98 -14.79 -9.38
CA VAL A 36 -31.11 -13.57 -8.56
C VAL A 36 -30.15 -13.62 -7.36
N ILE A 37 -30.10 -14.73 -6.63
CA ILE A 37 -29.17 -14.91 -5.51
C ILE A 37 -27.72 -14.80 -5.99
N GLY A 38 -27.38 -15.45 -7.12
CA GLY A 38 -26.06 -15.36 -7.72
C GLY A 38 -25.67 -13.93 -8.07
N ALA A 39 -26.58 -13.16 -8.65
CA ALA A 39 -26.37 -11.74 -8.94
C ALA A 39 -26.17 -10.90 -7.67
N ILE A 40 -26.98 -11.12 -6.63
CA ILE A 40 -26.85 -10.44 -5.34
C ILE A 40 -25.49 -10.76 -4.70
N VAL A 41 -25.10 -12.04 -4.67
CA VAL A 41 -23.81 -12.48 -4.13
C VAL A 41 -22.65 -11.89 -4.92
N ALA A 42 -22.75 -11.81 -6.25
CA ALA A 42 -21.74 -11.19 -7.09
C ALA A 42 -21.60 -9.68 -6.79
N VAL A 43 -22.71 -8.95 -6.70
CA VAL A 43 -22.71 -7.52 -6.35
C VAL A 43 -22.15 -7.29 -4.94
N ALA A 44 -22.56 -8.09 -3.97
CA ALA A 44 -22.04 -8.02 -2.60
C ALA A 44 -20.54 -8.32 -2.55
N SER A 45 -20.07 -9.30 -3.32
CA SER A 45 -18.65 -9.66 -3.43
C SER A 45 -17.82 -8.53 -4.04
N VAL A 46 -18.33 -7.86 -5.09
CA VAL A 46 -17.67 -6.70 -5.70
C VAL A 46 -17.65 -5.52 -4.74
N TYR A 47 -18.76 -5.23 -4.06
CA TYR A 47 -18.84 -4.14 -3.09
C TYR A 47 -17.89 -4.36 -1.90
N ALA A 48 -17.77 -5.60 -1.43
CA ALA A 48 -16.83 -5.96 -0.36
C ALA A 48 -15.35 -5.86 -0.78
N ARG A 49 -15.04 -5.98 -2.09
CA ARG A 49 -13.67 -5.92 -2.61
C ARG A 49 -13.20 -4.52 -2.99
N ARG A 50 -14.10 -3.54 -3.11
CA ARG A 50 -13.68 -2.16 -3.39
C ARG A 50 -12.90 -1.62 -2.19
N THR A 51 -11.62 -1.37 -2.39
CA THR A 51 -10.81 -0.49 -1.56
C THR A 51 -11.55 0.83 -1.44
N LYS A 52 -12.16 1.06 -0.29
CA LYS A 52 -12.87 2.30 -0.02
C LYS A 52 -11.80 3.37 0.19
N LEU A 53 -11.74 4.34 -0.70
CA LEU A 53 -10.77 5.43 -0.65
C LEU A 53 -11.40 6.74 -0.20
N GLU A 54 -12.71 6.81 0.06
CA GLU A 54 -13.43 8.06 0.33
C GLU A 54 -12.78 8.90 1.43
N LYS A 55 -12.57 8.31 2.62
CA LYS A 55 -11.93 9.02 3.75
C LYS A 55 -10.45 9.28 3.52
N THR A 56 -9.76 8.33 2.88
CA THR A 56 -8.33 8.46 2.60
C THR A 56 -8.09 9.57 1.56
N THR A 57 -8.95 9.71 0.56
CA THR A 57 -8.90 10.79 -0.43
C THR A 57 -9.31 12.13 0.17
N GLU A 58 -10.28 12.16 1.08
CA GLU A 58 -10.61 13.38 1.83
C GLU A 58 -9.43 13.85 2.70
N PHE A 59 -8.72 12.91 3.35
CA PHE A 59 -7.59 13.22 4.21
C PHE A 59 -6.31 13.60 3.43
N TRP A 60 -5.91 12.80 2.44
CA TRP A 60 -4.66 13.06 1.71
C TRP A 60 -4.84 14.07 0.57
N GLY A 61 -6.05 14.24 0.06
CA GLY A 61 -6.29 14.94 -1.19
C GLY A 61 -6.02 14.05 -2.41
N PRO A 62 -6.58 14.40 -3.58
CA PRO A 62 -6.45 13.59 -4.79
C PRO A 62 -5.01 13.51 -5.30
N ASP A 63 -4.22 14.57 -5.16
CA ASP A 63 -2.86 14.64 -5.67
C ASP A 63 -1.91 13.69 -4.94
N VAL A 64 -1.99 13.65 -3.60
CA VAL A 64 -1.20 12.73 -2.77
C VAL A 64 -1.60 11.28 -3.03
N ILE A 65 -2.90 10.98 -3.13
CA ILE A 65 -3.37 9.62 -3.50
C ILE A 65 -2.78 9.19 -4.84
N THR A 66 -2.81 10.10 -5.83
CA THR A 66 -2.31 9.81 -7.18
C THR A 66 -0.80 9.63 -7.17
N ALA A 67 -0.05 10.43 -6.41
CA ALA A 67 1.38 10.26 -6.23
C ALA A 67 1.74 8.93 -5.55
N ILE A 68 1.01 8.51 -4.50
CA ILE A 68 1.20 7.20 -3.86
C ILE A 68 0.89 6.05 -4.84
N GLN A 69 -0.01 6.24 -5.80
CA GLN A 69 -0.37 5.20 -6.78
C GLN A 69 0.57 5.15 -7.99
N LEU A 70 0.95 6.31 -8.52
CA LEU A 70 1.64 6.44 -9.81
C LEU A 70 3.10 6.86 -9.71
N GLY A 71 3.53 7.45 -8.59
CA GLY A 71 4.92 7.87 -8.40
C GLY A 71 5.84 6.68 -8.64
N ASP A 72 6.72 6.77 -9.62
CA ASP A 72 7.64 5.70 -9.97
C ASP A 72 8.90 5.74 -9.11
N HIS A 73 9.15 6.85 -8.43
CA HIS A 73 10.25 7.06 -7.52
C HIS A 73 9.74 7.20 -6.08
N VAL A 74 10.38 6.49 -5.14
CA VAL A 74 10.05 6.57 -3.71
C VAL A 74 11.33 6.76 -2.92
N GLU A 75 11.33 7.74 -2.02
CA GLU A 75 12.48 8.00 -1.15
C GLU A 75 12.06 8.05 0.31
N LEU A 76 12.98 7.63 1.17
CA LEU A 76 12.90 7.80 2.61
C LEU A 76 13.88 8.91 3.02
N ILE A 77 13.34 9.99 3.56
CA ILE A 77 14.06 11.18 3.98
C ILE A 77 14.00 11.23 5.51
N PRO A 78 15.09 11.62 6.20
CA PRO A 78 15.03 11.87 7.63
C PRO A 78 14.02 12.98 7.95
N GLY A 79 13.06 12.68 8.82
CA GLY A 79 12.18 13.68 9.42
C GLY A 79 12.82 14.30 10.67
N PRO A 80 12.11 15.20 11.38
CA PRO A 80 12.61 15.77 12.62
C PRO A 80 12.92 14.69 13.67
N GLY A 81 14.10 14.78 14.28
CA GLY A 81 14.56 13.81 15.29
C GLY A 81 15.13 12.50 14.72
N ALA A 82 15.17 12.34 13.40
CA ALA A 82 15.82 11.21 12.75
C ALA A 82 17.18 11.60 12.17
N ASP A 83 18.21 10.79 12.42
CA ASP A 83 19.54 10.96 11.84
C ASP A 83 19.88 9.73 10.97
N PHE A 84 19.52 9.81 9.69
CA PHE A 84 19.93 8.85 8.67
C PHE A 84 19.99 9.53 7.30
N LYS A 85 20.78 8.99 6.38
CA LYS A 85 20.91 9.55 5.03
C LYS A 85 19.68 9.22 4.19
N GLN A 86 19.24 10.15 3.35
CA GLN A 86 18.17 9.92 2.36
C GLN A 86 18.41 8.65 1.55
N VAL A 87 17.35 7.85 1.39
CA VAL A 87 17.41 6.51 0.82
C VAL A 87 16.44 6.40 -0.34
N GLU A 88 16.93 6.01 -1.50
CA GLU A 88 16.08 5.62 -2.61
C GLU A 88 15.47 4.23 -2.35
N LEU A 89 14.15 4.17 -2.26
CA LEU A 89 13.37 2.97 -2.01
C LEU A 89 12.76 2.37 -3.28
N THR A 90 12.89 3.03 -4.44
CA THR A 90 12.24 2.65 -5.71
C THR A 90 12.37 1.18 -6.08
N ALA A 91 13.55 0.58 -5.88
CA ALA A 91 13.82 -0.83 -6.17
C ALA A 91 13.55 -1.79 -4.99
N PHE A 92 13.00 -1.30 -3.88
CA PHE A 92 12.87 -2.08 -2.66
C PHE A 92 11.68 -3.06 -2.71
N PRO A 93 11.88 -4.35 -2.38
CA PRO A 93 10.79 -5.32 -2.35
C PRO A 93 9.79 -4.99 -1.23
N GLY A 94 8.51 -4.86 -1.56
CA GLY A 94 7.45 -4.59 -0.59
C GLY A 94 6.89 -3.17 -0.60
N LEU A 95 7.34 -2.30 -1.52
CA LEU A 95 6.70 -0.98 -1.75
C LEU A 95 5.20 -1.09 -2.05
N GLY A 96 4.76 -2.16 -2.73
CA GLY A 96 3.33 -2.41 -2.95
C GLY A 96 2.54 -2.57 -1.65
N HIS A 97 3.15 -3.19 -0.62
CA HIS A 97 2.54 -3.29 0.70
C HIS A 97 2.49 -1.94 1.42
N LEU A 98 3.55 -1.12 1.30
CA LEU A 98 3.58 0.22 1.86
C LEU A 98 2.50 1.11 1.23
N ARG A 99 2.41 1.14 -0.11
CA ARG A 99 1.39 1.89 -0.84
C ARG A 99 -0.01 1.46 -0.42
N LYS A 100 -0.25 0.14 -0.35
CA LYS A 100 -1.53 -0.38 0.14
C LYS A 100 -1.79 0.04 1.58
N ALA A 101 -0.77 0.00 2.45
CA ALA A 101 -0.90 0.39 3.84
C ALA A 101 -1.34 1.85 3.98
N LEU A 102 -0.80 2.74 3.14
CA LEU A 102 -1.13 4.16 3.12
C LEU A 102 -2.49 4.48 2.47
N LEU A 103 -2.94 3.69 1.50
CA LEU A 103 -4.19 3.94 0.76
C LEU A 103 -5.43 3.34 1.44
N GLU A 104 -5.28 2.21 2.13
CA GLU A 104 -6.41 1.48 2.68
C GLU A 104 -7.06 2.23 3.85
N GLN A 105 -8.30 2.66 3.67
CA GLN A 105 -8.97 3.47 4.70
C GLN A 105 -9.17 2.74 6.03
N SER A 106 -9.23 1.41 6.02
CA SER A 106 -9.45 0.61 7.23
C SER A 106 -8.25 0.60 8.17
N HIS A 107 -7.08 1.07 7.69
CA HIS A 107 -5.86 1.13 8.47
C HIS A 107 -5.77 2.34 9.40
N TYR A 108 -6.67 3.31 9.27
CA TYR A 108 -6.66 4.56 10.02
C TYR A 108 -7.74 4.60 11.10
N GLN A 109 -7.40 5.21 12.24
CA GLN A 109 -8.34 5.55 13.30
C GLN A 109 -8.92 6.94 13.04
N TRP A 110 -9.89 7.04 12.13
CA TRP A 110 -10.46 8.32 11.68
C TRP A 110 -11.03 9.23 12.77
N THR A 111 -11.30 8.72 13.96
CA THR A 111 -11.71 9.51 15.13
C THR A 111 -10.56 10.29 15.78
N THR A 112 -9.32 10.05 15.36
CA THR A 112 -8.09 10.66 15.89
C THR A 112 -7.52 11.73 14.96
N VAL A 113 -8.30 12.20 13.98
CA VAL A 113 -7.86 13.25 13.07
C VAL A 113 -7.74 14.56 13.83
N GLU A 114 -6.53 15.12 13.81
CA GLU A 114 -6.19 16.39 14.45
C GLU A 114 -5.60 17.34 13.40
N LYS A 115 -5.87 18.65 13.55
CA LYS A 115 -5.31 19.70 12.69
C LYS A 115 -3.95 20.16 13.22
N ASP A 116 -3.00 19.25 13.19
CA ASP A 116 -1.64 19.49 13.66
C ASP A 116 -0.65 18.66 12.86
N SER A 117 0.63 19.03 12.89
CA SER A 117 1.67 18.33 12.16
C SER A 117 2.10 17.05 12.89
N VAL A 118 2.63 16.10 12.12
CA VAL A 118 3.29 14.92 12.70
C VAL A 118 4.59 15.33 13.41
N GLU A 119 5.29 16.34 12.87
CA GLU A 119 6.50 16.90 13.44
C GLU A 119 6.27 17.50 14.84
N ALA A 120 5.09 18.04 15.12
CA ALA A 120 4.74 18.56 16.45
C ALA A 120 4.85 17.48 17.53
N LEU A 121 4.60 16.21 17.21
CA LEU A 121 4.78 15.10 18.16
C LEU A 121 6.25 14.90 18.55
N ALA A 122 7.20 15.17 17.65
CA ALA A 122 8.62 15.16 17.97
C ALA A 122 9.02 16.32 18.88
N ALA A 123 8.31 17.46 18.78
CA ALA A 123 8.54 18.64 19.59
C ALA A 123 7.78 18.65 20.93
N GLU A 124 6.72 17.86 21.08
CA GLU A 124 5.92 17.73 22.31
C GLU A 124 6.63 16.86 23.37
N VAL A 125 7.62 16.06 22.99
CA VAL A 125 8.41 15.21 23.91
C VAL A 125 9.76 15.84 24.29
N PRO A 126 9.75 17.00 24.98
CA PRO A 126 10.76 17.25 25.98
C PRO A 126 10.12 17.65 27.32
N ALA A 127 10.53 16.97 28.41
CA ALA A 127 10.28 17.32 29.83
C ALA A 127 9.23 16.51 30.64
N MET A 128 9.06 15.20 30.40
CA MET A 128 8.84 14.28 31.53
C MET A 128 10.14 13.54 31.85
N GLN A 129 11.17 14.32 32.19
CA GLN A 129 12.39 13.80 32.82
C GLN A 129 12.05 13.41 34.26
N ASN A 130 11.53 12.19 34.45
CA ASN A 130 11.71 11.49 35.71
C ASN A 130 13.12 10.89 35.68
N GLN A 131 13.92 11.23 36.68
CA GLN A 131 15.37 11.09 36.72
C GLN A 131 15.90 9.64 36.77
N ASP A 132 15.02 8.64 36.68
CA ASP A 132 15.32 7.21 36.93
C ASP A 132 14.83 6.26 35.83
N SER A 133 14.43 6.75 34.65
CA SER A 133 13.98 5.90 33.54
C SER A 133 14.91 6.07 32.34
N GLU A 134 15.39 4.93 31.80
CA GLU A 134 16.13 4.82 30.54
C GLU A 134 15.57 5.78 29.49
N PRO A 135 16.41 6.42 28.64
CA PRO A 135 15.94 7.43 27.70
C PRO A 135 14.84 6.86 26.82
N GLU A 136 13.58 7.25 27.06
CA GLU A 136 12.49 7.02 26.12
C GLU A 136 12.91 7.71 24.83
N GLN A 137 13.31 6.92 23.84
CA GLN A 137 13.76 7.39 22.54
C GLN A 137 12.73 8.37 22.01
N SER A 138 13.16 9.60 21.72
CA SER A 138 12.29 10.62 21.12
C SER A 138 11.53 10.02 19.94
N PRO A 139 10.23 10.33 19.78
CA PRO A 139 9.42 9.73 18.73
C PRO A 139 10.06 10.04 17.38
N MET A 140 10.51 8.98 16.71
CA MET A 140 11.23 9.08 15.46
C MET A 140 10.25 9.35 14.31
N VAL A 141 10.43 10.47 13.62
CA VAL A 141 9.66 10.82 12.43
C VAL A 141 10.47 10.52 11.17
N VAL A 142 9.86 9.82 10.22
CA VAL A 142 10.42 9.57 8.90
C VAL A 142 9.53 10.22 7.84
N ARG A 143 10.15 10.76 6.79
CA ARG A 143 9.43 11.35 5.66
C ARG A 143 9.54 10.43 4.45
N LEU A 144 8.41 10.16 3.82
CA LEU A 144 8.32 9.44 2.56
C LEU A 144 8.03 10.43 1.44
N GLU A 145 8.85 10.41 0.40
CA GLU A 145 8.59 11.14 -0.83
C GLU A 145 8.14 10.17 -1.93
N PHE A 146 7.04 10.50 -2.59
CA PHE A 146 6.57 9.83 -3.80
C PHE A 146 6.63 10.83 -4.95
N SER A 147 7.44 10.55 -5.98
CA SER A 147 7.61 11.44 -7.13
C SER A 147 7.60 10.65 -8.45
N ASP A 148 7.40 11.36 -9.57
CA ASP A 148 7.39 10.80 -10.93
C ASP A 148 8.37 11.58 -11.83
N PRO A 149 9.69 11.56 -11.55
CA PRO A 149 10.68 12.35 -12.28
C PRO A 149 10.71 12.04 -13.78
N HIS A 150 10.42 10.79 -14.18
CA HIS A 150 10.51 10.38 -15.58
C HIS A 150 9.36 10.90 -16.44
N TYR A 151 8.12 10.78 -15.97
CA TYR A 151 6.94 11.10 -16.76
C TYR A 151 6.21 12.36 -16.32
N GLN A 152 6.51 12.88 -15.12
CA GLN A 152 5.97 14.13 -14.54
C GLN A 152 4.44 14.19 -14.58
N ARG A 153 3.77 13.04 -14.43
CA ARG A 153 2.30 12.95 -14.50
C ARG A 153 1.64 13.45 -13.22
N VAL A 154 2.38 13.43 -12.12
CA VAL A 154 1.90 13.73 -10.77
C VAL A 154 2.87 14.65 -10.04
N PRO A 155 2.37 15.60 -9.23
CA PRO A 155 3.23 16.37 -8.34
C PRO A 155 3.83 15.46 -7.25
N PRO A 156 5.04 15.77 -6.73
CA PRO A 156 5.61 15.04 -5.61
C PRO A 156 4.72 15.14 -4.36
N ALA A 157 4.59 14.03 -3.64
CA ALA A 157 3.89 13.99 -2.36
C ALA A 157 4.84 13.62 -1.23
N LEU A 158 4.79 14.41 -0.16
CA LEU A 158 5.59 14.23 1.04
C LEU A 158 4.68 13.81 2.20
N ILE A 159 5.00 12.69 2.82
CA ILE A 159 4.22 12.07 3.88
C ILE A 159 5.11 11.86 5.10
N ASP A 160 4.69 12.40 6.23
CA ASP A 160 5.40 12.21 7.50
C ASP A 160 4.76 11.07 8.30
N VAL A 161 5.62 10.24 8.88
CA VAL A 161 5.24 9.08 9.66
C VAL A 161 6.04 9.04 10.96
N GLU A 162 5.35 9.10 12.09
CA GLU A 162 5.93 8.89 13.41
C GLU A 162 5.84 7.39 13.77
N LEU A 163 6.99 6.79 14.10
CA LEU A 163 7.15 5.34 14.17
C LEU A 163 6.65 4.69 15.48
N THR A 164 6.53 5.45 16.57
CA THR A 164 6.19 4.93 17.91
C THR A 164 4.69 4.76 18.07
N SER A 165 3.94 5.84 17.87
CA SER A 165 2.48 5.86 17.94
C SER A 165 1.84 5.46 16.60
N GLY A 166 2.59 5.50 15.49
CA GLY A 166 2.05 5.24 14.16
C GLY A 166 1.17 6.37 13.67
N THR A 167 1.52 7.61 14.00
CA THR A 167 0.80 8.78 13.50
C THR A 167 1.33 9.14 12.11
N VAL A 168 0.44 9.42 11.17
CA VAL A 168 0.79 9.83 9.81
C VAL A 168 0.07 11.10 9.42
N GLY A 169 0.66 11.84 8.49
CA GLY A 169 0.07 13.06 7.96
C GLY A 169 0.86 13.61 6.78
N PRO A 170 0.31 14.58 6.04
CA PRO A 170 1.06 15.23 4.99
C PRO A 170 2.16 16.11 5.61
N ALA A 171 3.29 16.25 4.90
CA ALA A 171 4.42 17.05 5.38
C ALA A 171 4.14 18.57 5.43
N ASP A 172 3.01 19.02 4.88
CA ASP A 172 2.56 20.41 5.01
C ASP A 172 2.04 20.73 6.43
N GLY A 173 1.91 19.72 7.29
CA GLY A 173 1.46 19.87 8.68
C GLY A 173 -0.02 20.21 8.83
N SER A 174 -0.82 20.06 7.77
CA SER A 174 -2.25 20.42 7.78
C SER A 174 -3.08 19.56 8.74
N GLN A 175 -2.75 18.27 8.85
CA GLN A 175 -3.46 17.32 9.70
C GLN A 175 -2.67 16.03 9.93
N ARG A 176 -3.02 15.32 11.01
CA ARG A 176 -2.45 14.03 11.40
C ARG A 176 -3.53 13.04 11.82
N VAL A 177 -3.26 11.74 11.63
CA VAL A 177 -4.15 10.65 12.02
C VAL A 177 -3.36 9.44 12.49
N LYS A 178 -3.87 8.72 13.49
CA LYS A 178 -3.24 7.49 13.97
C LYS A 178 -3.63 6.30 13.11
N VAL A 179 -2.66 5.41 12.85
CA VAL A 179 -2.96 4.09 12.31
C VAL A 179 -3.52 3.17 13.41
N THR A 180 -4.31 2.20 12.99
CA THR A 180 -4.88 1.17 13.88
C THR A 180 -3.80 0.34 14.56
N ASP A 181 -4.09 -0.16 15.76
CA ASP A 181 -3.16 -0.99 16.54
C ASP A 181 -2.71 -2.25 15.78
N ARG A 182 -3.55 -2.76 14.87
CA ARG A 182 -3.22 -3.90 14.02
C ARG A 182 -2.14 -3.60 12.99
N VAL A 183 -2.13 -2.40 12.41
CA VAL A 183 -1.25 -2.02 11.30
C VAL A 183 0.03 -1.37 11.81
N ARG A 184 -0.03 -0.66 12.94
CA ARG A 184 1.10 0.01 13.60
C ARG A 184 2.39 -0.84 13.65
N PRO A 185 2.39 -2.08 14.18
CA PRO A 185 3.63 -2.86 14.29
C PRO A 185 4.20 -3.23 12.91
N ALA A 186 3.34 -3.54 11.94
CA ALA A 186 3.78 -3.89 10.59
C ALA A 186 4.39 -2.69 9.86
N LEU A 187 3.75 -1.52 9.95
CA LEU A 187 4.24 -0.28 9.37
C LEU A 187 5.59 0.13 9.99
N ARG A 188 5.69 0.10 11.32
CA ARG A 188 6.94 0.38 12.04
C ARG A 188 8.06 -0.56 11.60
N HIS A 189 7.79 -1.87 11.59
CA HIS A 189 8.78 -2.87 11.19
C HIS A 189 9.25 -2.66 9.75
N GLN A 190 8.33 -2.41 8.83
CA GLN A 190 8.66 -2.18 7.42
C GLN A 190 9.54 -0.94 7.25
N LEU A 191 9.22 0.18 7.91
CA LEU A 191 10.02 1.40 7.84
C LEU A 191 11.40 1.22 8.49
N GLN A 192 11.48 0.52 9.63
CA GLN A 192 12.77 0.19 10.26
C GLN A 192 13.65 -0.70 9.38
N LEU A 193 13.07 -1.67 8.66
CA LEU A 193 13.80 -2.49 7.70
C LEU A 193 14.35 -1.64 6.55
N LEU A 194 13.54 -0.71 6.03
CA LEU A 194 13.94 0.21 4.95
C LEU A 194 15.14 1.07 5.39
N MET A 195 15.10 1.59 6.62
CA MET A 195 16.23 2.32 7.21
C MET A 195 17.47 1.44 7.37
N LYS A 196 17.34 0.24 7.92
CA LYS A 196 18.50 -0.64 8.16
C LYS A 196 19.18 -1.11 6.88
N VAL A 197 18.40 -1.41 5.84
CA VAL A 197 18.96 -1.79 4.53
C VAL A 197 19.74 -0.61 3.92
N SER A 198 19.34 0.62 4.22
CA SER A 198 20.08 1.81 3.79
C SER A 198 21.47 1.88 4.41
N GLU A 199 21.59 1.60 5.72
CA GLU A 199 22.85 1.58 6.44
C GLU A 199 23.80 0.51 5.86
N LEU A 200 23.27 -0.68 5.57
CA LEU A 200 24.07 -1.80 5.03
C LEU A 200 24.57 -1.52 3.61
N ARG A 201 23.73 -1.02 2.70
CA ARG A 201 24.16 -0.66 1.34
C ARG A 201 25.13 0.52 1.31
N TYR A 202 25.10 1.35 2.35
CA TYR A 202 26.05 2.44 2.49
C TYR A 202 27.41 1.94 2.98
N GLY A 203 27.44 1.13 4.05
CA GLY A 203 28.67 0.52 4.55
C GLY A 203 29.47 -0.19 3.45
N GLN A 204 28.79 -1.00 2.64
CA GLN A 204 29.42 -1.71 1.51
C GLN A 204 29.97 -0.79 0.41
N ARG A 205 29.35 0.37 0.15
CA ARG A 205 29.84 1.33 -0.84
C ARG A 205 31.00 2.15 -0.31
N THR A 206 30.98 2.50 0.97
CA THR A 206 32.08 3.21 1.63
C THR A 206 33.32 2.31 1.69
N GLU A 207 33.16 1.05 2.12
CA GLU A 207 34.24 0.06 2.13
C GLU A 207 34.85 -0.17 0.74
N ALA A 208 34.01 -0.26 -0.30
CA ALA A 208 34.49 -0.39 -1.69
C ALA A 208 35.24 0.86 -2.17
N ALA A 209 34.76 2.07 -1.84
CA ALA A 209 35.40 3.31 -2.22
C ALA A 209 36.72 3.55 -1.48
N ASP A 210 36.82 3.13 -0.22
CA ASP A 210 38.06 3.20 0.55
C ASP A 210 39.09 2.18 0.03
N ALA A 211 38.67 0.96 -0.33
CA ALA A 211 39.53 -0.03 -0.97
C ALA A 211 40.08 0.44 -2.34
N GLU A 212 39.26 1.11 -3.16
CA GLU A 212 39.69 1.69 -4.44
C GLU A 212 40.67 2.87 -4.27
N ARG A 213 40.60 3.59 -3.14
CA ARG A 213 41.56 4.66 -2.83
C ARG A 213 42.91 4.09 -2.40
N GLU A 214 42.91 3.07 -1.54
CA GLU A 214 44.12 2.38 -1.12
C GLU A 214 44.85 1.75 -2.32
N GLU A 215 44.13 1.11 -3.25
CA GLU A 215 44.72 0.52 -4.46
C GLU A 215 45.32 1.58 -5.39
N ASN A 216 44.70 2.77 -5.49
CA ASN A 216 45.21 3.87 -6.31
C ASN A 216 46.41 4.59 -5.68
N GLU A 217 46.48 4.65 -4.34
CA GLU A 217 47.63 5.20 -3.61
C GLU A 217 48.83 4.25 -3.67
N GLU A 218 48.65 2.93 -3.58
CA GLU A 218 49.72 1.95 -3.79
C GLU A 218 50.29 2.03 -5.22
N LYS A 219 49.42 2.13 -6.24
CA LYS A 219 49.87 2.26 -7.64
C LYS A 219 50.62 3.55 -7.94
N GLN A 220 50.37 4.63 -7.20
CA GLN A 220 51.11 5.90 -7.36
C GLN A 220 52.46 5.92 -6.63
N MET A 221 52.73 4.98 -5.71
CA MET A 221 54.01 4.89 -5.02
C MET A 221 55.03 3.98 -5.74
N ASP A 222 54.57 3.17 -6.69
CA ASP A 222 55.40 2.25 -7.49
C ASP A 222 55.84 2.83 -8.86
N GLU A 223 55.52 4.09 -9.17
CA GLU A 223 55.91 4.81 -10.40
C GLU A 223 56.92 5.94 -10.13
#